data_AF-A0A7C2VH12-F1
#
_entry.id   AF-A0A7C2VH12-F1
#
_cell.length_a   1.000
_cell.length_b   1.000
_cell.length_c   1.000
_cell.angle_alpha   90.00
_cell.angle_beta   90.00
_cell.angle_gamma   90.00
#
_symmetry.space_group_name_H-M   'P 1'
#
loop_
_entity.id
_entity.type
_entity.pdbx_description
1 polymer ?
#
loop_
_entity_poly.entity_id
_entity_poly.type
_entity_poly.pdbx_seq_one_letter_code
_entity_poly.pdbx_strand_id
1 'polypeptide(L)'
;RAVGLDSAYVYEDCRTDDARLVLTVLGEAVARGAAVANYTLAMAPLFDHRGVAGVVAGDRLSGREFAIRAPAVVLAGGVWAARLFAWDPLLPPLRLRPSKGVHLVLPGERLAPADLALYVPTGRDRRLVFVIPWYGRTLVGTTDTPYEGDLAAPRCTADDLEYLLGALHYAFPTVSVEPADVLSVQAGLRPLIDTGARETTALSREDRVVASPTGIVAVAGGKLTAYREMAEKVGDLVGRRLAALGRAVPPSPTRTLPLGGRWAGPDAVARLVLDLAGTLPPSVAWHLVRRYGETARLLADLIAAEPRLGEPLVPGLPWVGAEVVYAARHEQAMTVADVLARRTRLALLLPDQGRCLAPKVAAALAEAWGLPAEAAARLAAAYEQDALAFTPPGRA
;
A
#
# COMPACT_ATOMS: atom_id res chain seq x y z
N ARG A 1 28.51 14.48 -15.14
CA ARG A 1 28.45 15.02 -13.76
C ARG A 1 27.60 16.27 -13.82
N ALA A 2 26.64 16.47 -12.91
CA ALA A 2 26.08 17.81 -12.71
C ALA A 2 27.23 18.77 -12.37
N VAL A 3 27.17 20.00 -12.88
CA VAL A 3 28.19 21.02 -12.60
C VAL A 3 28.15 21.32 -11.10
N GLY A 4 29.29 21.18 -10.40
CA GLY A 4 29.40 21.48 -8.96
C GLY A 4 29.17 20.33 -7.98
N LEU A 5 29.15 19.07 -8.43
CA LEU A 5 29.13 17.92 -7.50
C LEU A 5 30.54 17.63 -6.97
N ASP A 6 30.81 18.02 -5.72
CA ASP A 6 32.11 17.86 -5.07
C ASP A 6 32.23 16.58 -4.21
N SER A 7 31.14 16.14 -3.57
CA SER A 7 31.13 14.98 -2.69
C SER A 7 29.77 14.26 -2.66
N ALA A 8 29.77 13.03 -2.15
CA ALA A 8 28.57 12.23 -1.89
C ALA A 8 28.72 11.50 -0.56
N TYR A 9 27.58 11.21 0.08
CA TYR A 9 27.51 10.48 1.35
C TYR A 9 26.72 9.19 1.15
N VAL A 10 27.19 8.11 1.78
CA VAL A 10 26.55 6.79 1.72
C VAL A 10 26.17 6.38 3.14
N TYR A 11 24.93 5.91 3.28
CA TYR A 11 24.37 5.40 4.53
C TYR A 11 23.41 4.25 4.23
N GLU A 12 23.06 3.49 5.26
CA GLU A 12 22.12 2.36 5.15
C GLU A 12 20.69 2.81 5.48
N ASP A 13 19.73 2.33 4.69
CA ASP A 13 18.30 2.51 4.92
C ASP A 13 17.52 1.26 4.44
N CYS A 14 16.23 1.19 4.73
CA CYS A 14 15.37 0.06 4.41
C CYS A 14 14.43 0.36 3.24
N ARG A 15 14.31 -0.60 2.31
CA ARG A 15 13.27 -0.63 1.28
C ARG A 15 12.15 -1.59 1.68
N THR A 16 10.91 -1.21 1.48
CA THR A 16 9.73 -2.06 1.72
C THR A 16 8.73 -1.98 0.56
N ASP A 17 7.86 -2.99 0.45
CA ASP A 17 6.63 -2.92 -0.35
C ASP A 17 5.49 -2.64 0.65
N ASP A 18 4.96 -1.42 0.61
CA ASP A 18 4.00 -0.92 1.59
C ASP A 18 2.67 -1.70 1.58
N ALA A 19 2.10 -2.00 0.41
CA ALA A 19 0.89 -2.82 0.34
C ALA A 19 1.15 -4.27 0.79
N ARG A 20 2.31 -4.84 0.44
CA ARG A 20 2.66 -6.19 0.90
C ARG A 20 2.80 -6.24 2.42
N LEU A 21 3.42 -5.23 3.04
CA LEU A 21 3.48 -5.10 4.50
C LEU A 21 2.08 -5.07 5.12
N VAL A 22 1.16 -4.24 4.59
CA VAL A 22 -0.22 -4.17 5.07
C VAL A 22 -0.93 -5.51 4.94
N LEU A 23 -0.81 -6.18 3.78
CA LEU A 23 -1.44 -7.47 3.53
C LEU A 23 -0.91 -8.55 4.48
N THR A 24 0.40 -8.58 4.73
CA THR A 24 1.00 -9.53 5.69
C THR A 24 0.50 -9.27 7.12
N VAL A 25 0.38 -8.01 7.54
CA VAL A 25 -0.20 -7.67 8.86
C VAL A 25 -1.65 -8.12 8.96
N LEU A 26 -2.46 -7.90 7.93
CA LEU A 26 -3.85 -8.35 7.90
C LEU A 26 -3.96 -9.89 7.89
N GLY A 27 -3.12 -10.57 7.12
CA GLY A 27 -3.05 -12.03 7.08
C GLY A 27 -2.70 -12.62 8.45
N GLU A 28 -1.72 -12.05 9.15
CA GLU A 28 -1.37 -12.44 10.52
C GLU A 28 -2.49 -12.17 11.52
N ALA A 29 -3.24 -11.07 11.37
CA ALA A 29 -4.41 -10.80 12.19
C ALA A 29 -5.49 -11.88 11.97
N VAL A 30 -5.79 -12.23 10.71
CA VAL A 30 -6.75 -13.28 10.36
C VAL A 30 -6.31 -14.65 10.90
N ALA A 31 -5.02 -15.00 10.75
CA ALA A 31 -4.46 -16.24 11.30
C ALA A 31 -4.60 -16.34 12.83
N ARG A 32 -4.76 -15.20 13.52
CA ARG A 32 -4.97 -15.09 14.97
C ARG A 32 -6.44 -14.91 15.35
N GLY A 33 -7.37 -15.07 14.40
CA GLY A 33 -8.81 -15.04 14.64
C GLY A 33 -9.47 -13.68 14.47
N ALA A 34 -8.78 -12.67 13.93
CA ALA A 34 -9.41 -11.40 13.59
C ALA A 34 -10.30 -11.55 12.36
N ALA A 35 -11.49 -10.95 12.39
CA ALA A 35 -12.31 -10.77 11.19
C ALA A 35 -11.87 -9.48 10.47
N VAL A 36 -11.54 -9.60 9.19
CA VAL A 36 -11.15 -8.48 8.32
C VAL A 36 -12.10 -8.45 7.12
N ALA A 37 -12.55 -7.25 6.73
CA ALA A 37 -13.39 -7.06 5.56
C ALA A 37 -12.99 -5.76 4.84
N ASN A 38 -12.53 -5.89 3.59
CA ASN A 38 -12.43 -4.75 2.67
C ASN A 38 -13.79 -4.47 2.02
N TYR A 39 -13.89 -3.35 1.28
CA TYR A 39 -15.15 -2.88 0.68
C TYR A 39 -16.32 -2.72 1.67
N THR A 40 -16.04 -2.60 2.97
CA THR A 40 -17.01 -2.37 4.03
C THR A 40 -16.81 -0.96 4.57
N LEU A 41 -17.72 -0.05 4.22
CA LEU A 41 -17.63 1.36 4.61
C LEU A 41 -18.29 1.56 5.97
N ALA A 42 -17.53 2.08 6.95
CA ALA A 42 -18.11 2.52 8.21
C ALA A 42 -18.86 3.85 7.97
N MET A 43 -20.18 3.86 8.19
CA MET A 43 -21.07 4.96 7.83
C MET A 43 -21.39 5.88 9.01
N ALA A 44 -21.65 5.30 10.18
CA ALA A 44 -22.00 6.04 11.39
C ALA A 44 -21.58 5.28 12.66
N PRO A 45 -21.22 5.99 13.74
CA PRO A 45 -21.02 5.38 15.05
C PRO A 45 -22.37 4.98 15.66
N LEU A 46 -22.38 3.91 16.45
CA LEU A 46 -23.49 3.53 17.30
C LEU A 46 -23.14 3.86 18.75
N PHE A 47 -24.05 4.50 19.47
CA PHE A 47 -23.89 4.81 20.89
C PHE A 47 -25.02 4.21 21.73
N ASP A 48 -24.72 3.91 22.98
CA ASP A 48 -25.67 3.57 24.03
C ASP A 48 -25.32 4.31 25.35
N HIS A 49 -25.98 3.95 26.45
CA HIS A 49 -25.76 4.56 27.77
C HIS A 49 -24.35 4.35 28.35
N ARG A 50 -23.55 3.42 27.82
CA ARG A 50 -22.16 3.14 28.23
C ARG A 50 -21.12 3.79 27.30
N GLY A 51 -21.55 4.45 26.23
CA GLY A 51 -20.68 5.07 25.23
C GLY A 51 -20.83 4.40 23.86
N VAL A 52 -19.73 4.23 23.13
CA VAL A 52 -19.75 3.61 21.82
C VAL A 52 -20.15 2.13 21.94
N ALA A 53 -21.06 1.71 21.07
CA ALA A 53 -21.62 0.37 21.00
C ALA A 53 -21.35 -0.32 19.65
N GLY A 54 -20.61 0.35 18.75
CA GLY A 54 -20.25 -0.20 17.44
C GLY A 54 -20.35 0.82 16.31
N VAL A 55 -20.58 0.32 15.09
CA VAL A 55 -20.75 1.13 13.88
C VAL A 55 -21.85 0.54 12.98
N VAL A 56 -22.53 1.41 12.23
CA VAL A 56 -23.26 1.00 11.03
C VAL A 56 -22.24 0.90 9.89
N ALA A 57 -22.24 -0.23 9.21
CA ALA A 57 -21.36 -0.52 8.09
C ALA A 57 -22.17 -0.86 6.83
N GLY A 58 -21.68 -0.41 5.68
CA GLY A 58 -22.24 -0.72 4.36
C GLY A 58 -21.27 -1.53 3.53
N ASP A 59 -21.69 -2.72 3.10
CA ASP A 59 -20.98 -3.50 2.08
C ASP A 59 -21.15 -2.83 0.72
N ARG A 60 -20.05 -2.34 0.16
CA ARG A 60 -20.01 -1.62 -1.11
C ARG A 60 -20.16 -2.53 -2.33
N LEU A 61 -20.03 -3.85 -2.15
CA LEU A 61 -20.20 -4.83 -3.22
C LEU A 61 -21.66 -5.27 -3.34
N SER A 62 -22.33 -5.57 -2.23
CA SER A 62 -23.74 -5.97 -2.23
C SER A 62 -24.74 -4.83 -2.03
N GLY A 63 -24.28 -3.67 -1.55
CA GLY A 63 -25.14 -2.54 -1.16
C GLY A 63 -25.86 -2.72 0.18
N ARG A 64 -25.61 -3.82 0.91
CA ARG A 64 -26.27 -4.10 2.18
C ARG A 64 -25.66 -3.29 3.33
N GLU A 65 -26.52 -2.76 4.18
CA GLU A 65 -26.14 -2.13 5.44
C GLU A 65 -26.40 -3.06 6.63
N PHE A 66 -25.52 -3.04 7.62
CA PHE A 66 -25.62 -3.83 8.83
C PHE A 66 -24.89 -3.18 10.01
N ALA A 67 -25.24 -3.57 11.23
CA ALA A 67 -24.59 -3.09 12.44
C ALA A 67 -23.48 -4.04 12.88
N ILE A 68 -22.29 -3.50 13.18
CA ILE A 68 -21.21 -4.21 13.85
C ILE A 68 -21.17 -3.71 15.29
N ARG A 69 -21.38 -4.61 16.26
CA ARG A 69 -21.36 -4.26 17.69
C ARG A 69 -19.98 -4.44 18.29
N ALA A 70 -19.49 -3.44 19.00
CA ALA A 70 -18.19 -3.47 19.66
C ALA A 70 -18.16 -2.57 20.91
N PRO A 71 -17.47 -2.97 21.99
CA PRO A 71 -17.35 -2.17 23.22
C PRO A 71 -16.32 -1.03 23.13
N ALA A 72 -15.54 -1.00 22.05
CA ALA A 72 -14.57 0.03 21.70
C ALA A 72 -14.49 0.13 20.18
N VAL A 73 -14.26 1.33 19.65
CA VAL A 73 -14.12 1.58 18.21
C VAL A 73 -12.83 2.36 17.97
N VAL A 74 -12.00 1.87 17.05
CA VAL A 74 -10.76 2.54 16.64
C VAL A 74 -10.97 3.25 15.30
N LEU A 75 -10.72 4.55 15.26
CA LEU A 75 -10.80 5.39 14.06
C LEU A 75 -9.39 5.62 13.49
N ALA A 76 -8.99 4.80 12.52
CA ALA A 76 -7.67 4.84 11.87
C ALA A 76 -7.79 5.20 10.37
N GLY A 77 -8.54 6.25 10.05
CA GLY A 77 -8.91 6.61 8.68
C GLY A 77 -7.87 7.42 7.89
N GLY A 78 -6.61 7.52 8.32
CA GLY A 78 -5.57 8.24 7.57
C GLY A 78 -5.98 9.66 7.14
N VAL A 79 -6.00 9.93 5.83
CA VAL A 79 -6.42 11.24 5.27
C VAL A 79 -7.89 11.57 5.49
N TRP A 80 -8.72 10.59 5.83
CA TRP A 80 -10.11 10.78 6.22
C TRP A 80 -10.29 11.00 7.73
N ALA A 81 -9.21 11.05 8.53
CA ALA A 81 -9.31 11.14 9.98
C ALA A 81 -10.12 12.35 10.46
N ALA A 82 -10.03 13.51 9.81
CA ALA A 82 -10.85 14.68 10.18
C ALA A 82 -12.36 14.39 10.15
N ARG A 83 -12.84 13.62 9.15
CA ARG A 83 -14.26 13.23 9.05
C ARG A 83 -14.66 12.25 10.16
N LEU A 84 -13.75 11.34 10.52
CA LEU A 84 -14.00 10.34 11.56
C LEU A 84 -13.92 10.95 12.97
N PHE A 85 -13.00 11.88 13.23
CA PHE A 85 -12.90 12.55 14.53
C PHE A 85 -14.21 13.30 14.88
N ALA A 86 -14.95 13.77 13.89
CA ALA A 86 -16.25 14.42 14.08
C ALA A 86 -17.37 13.45 14.54
N TRP A 87 -17.15 12.14 14.54
CA TRP A 87 -18.11 11.14 15.04
C TRP A 87 -18.31 11.19 16.56
N ASP A 88 -17.35 11.79 17.28
CA ASP A 88 -17.42 11.95 18.72
C ASP A 88 -17.11 13.40 19.09
N PRO A 89 -18.10 14.17 19.58
CA PRO A 89 -17.89 15.56 19.96
C PRO A 89 -16.95 15.73 21.16
N LEU A 90 -16.63 14.66 21.91
CA LEU A 90 -15.66 14.69 23.01
C LEU A 90 -14.21 14.52 22.52
N LEU A 91 -14.00 14.18 21.25
CA LEU A 91 -12.66 14.20 20.67
C LEU A 91 -12.23 15.65 20.38
N PRO A 92 -10.93 15.97 20.55
CA PRO A 92 -10.43 17.28 20.17
C PRO A 92 -10.57 17.47 18.66
N PRO A 93 -11.00 18.66 18.19
CA PRO A 93 -11.16 18.91 16.77
C PRO A 93 -9.85 18.62 16.02
N LEU A 94 -9.99 18.09 14.81
CA LEU A 94 -8.89 17.77 13.93
C LEU A 94 -9.08 18.50 12.61
N ARG A 95 -8.13 19.36 12.27
CA ARG A 95 -8.00 19.92 10.92
C ARG A 95 -6.83 19.24 10.25
N LEU A 96 -7.07 18.76 9.03
CA LEU A 96 -6.03 18.20 8.17
C LEU A 96 -5.85 19.10 6.96
N ARG A 97 -4.61 19.26 6.52
CA ARG A 97 -4.26 19.89 5.24
C ARG A 97 -3.49 18.88 4.39
N PRO A 98 -4.18 18.03 3.61
CA PRO A 98 -3.51 17.01 2.83
C PRO A 98 -2.48 17.59 1.86
N SER A 99 -1.34 16.91 1.76
CA SER A 99 -0.31 17.17 0.74
C SER A 99 -0.24 15.99 -0.22
N LYS A 100 -0.31 16.26 -1.51
CA LYS A 100 -0.12 15.29 -2.57
C LYS A 100 1.35 15.04 -2.82
N GLY A 101 1.71 13.76 -2.92
CA GLY A 101 3.01 13.31 -3.38
C GLY A 101 2.88 12.35 -4.54
N VAL A 102 3.62 12.64 -5.60
CA VAL A 102 3.64 11.84 -6.82
C VAL A 102 4.99 11.16 -6.99
N HIS A 103 4.97 9.94 -7.53
CA HIS A 103 6.16 9.27 -8.07
C HIS A 103 5.93 8.81 -9.52
N LEU A 104 7.00 8.76 -10.29
CA LEU A 104 7.06 8.20 -11.64
C LEU A 104 7.72 6.82 -11.58
N VAL A 105 7.29 5.90 -12.44
CA VAL A 105 7.98 4.63 -12.68
C VAL A 105 8.57 4.64 -14.10
N LEU A 106 9.88 4.45 -14.18
CA LEU A 106 10.66 4.43 -15.41
C LEU A 106 11.16 3.01 -15.74
N PRO A 107 11.42 2.70 -17.03
CA PRO A 107 11.91 1.39 -17.44
C PRO A 107 13.35 1.13 -16.98
N GLY A 108 13.56 -0.10 -16.50
CA GLY A 108 14.88 -0.60 -16.10
C GLY A 108 15.52 0.12 -14.92
N GLU A 109 16.74 -0.29 -14.59
CA GLU A 109 17.58 0.30 -13.54
C GLU A 109 18.66 1.17 -14.20
N ARG A 110 18.23 2.10 -15.07
CA ARG A 110 19.14 2.89 -15.92
C ARG A 110 19.84 4.03 -15.16
N LEU A 111 19.28 4.46 -14.04
CA LEU A 111 19.70 5.66 -13.32
C LEU A 111 20.51 5.36 -12.05
N ALA A 112 20.36 4.16 -11.49
CA ALA A 112 21.07 3.73 -10.30
C ALA A 112 21.28 2.20 -10.33
N PRO A 113 22.40 1.69 -9.78
CA PRO A 113 22.59 0.26 -9.54
C PRO A 113 21.47 -0.36 -8.70
N ALA A 114 21.19 -1.64 -8.87
CA ALA A 114 20.07 -2.37 -8.25
C ALA A 114 19.97 -2.26 -6.70
N ASP A 115 21.11 -2.03 -6.06
CA ASP A 115 21.33 -2.02 -4.62
C ASP A 115 21.56 -0.61 -4.04
N LEU A 116 21.48 0.44 -4.86
CA LEU A 116 21.72 1.82 -4.43
C LEU A 116 20.52 2.73 -4.76
N ALA A 117 19.92 3.33 -3.73
CA ALA A 117 18.99 4.44 -3.89
C ALA A 117 19.75 5.77 -3.88
N LEU A 118 19.38 6.69 -4.77
CA LEU A 118 19.99 8.02 -4.83
C LEU A 118 19.03 9.06 -4.29
N TYR A 119 19.57 10.08 -3.61
CA TYR A 119 18.83 11.25 -3.19
C TYR A 119 19.45 12.47 -3.85
N VAL A 120 18.74 13.04 -4.83
CA VAL A 120 19.29 14.01 -5.78
C VAL A 120 18.60 15.37 -5.68
N PRO A 121 19.32 16.48 -5.92
CA PRO A 121 18.73 17.82 -5.97
C PRO A 121 17.81 18.00 -7.16
N THR A 122 16.79 18.82 -6.98
CA THR A 122 15.79 19.12 -8.03
C THR A 122 16.27 20.21 -8.99
N GLY A 123 17.24 21.03 -8.57
CA GLY A 123 17.69 22.22 -9.30
C GLY A 123 16.67 23.37 -9.32
N ARG A 124 15.46 23.17 -8.79
CA ARG A 124 14.38 24.17 -8.75
C ARG A 124 14.13 24.73 -7.35
N ASP A 125 14.31 23.91 -6.32
CA ASP A 125 14.05 24.26 -4.93
C ASP A 125 15.06 23.60 -3.99
N ARG A 126 14.87 23.78 -2.67
CA ARG A 126 15.72 23.15 -1.64
C ARG A 126 15.34 21.69 -1.36
N ARG A 127 14.42 21.11 -2.13
CA ARG A 127 13.97 19.74 -1.93
C ARG A 127 14.88 18.80 -2.72
N LEU A 128 14.76 17.55 -2.35
CA LEU A 128 15.50 16.45 -2.92
C LEU A 128 14.49 15.39 -3.37
N VAL A 129 14.86 14.64 -4.39
CA VAL A 129 14.05 13.57 -4.99
C VAL A 129 14.83 12.27 -4.89
N PHE A 130 14.15 11.22 -4.49
CA PHE A 130 14.66 9.86 -4.52
C PHE A 130 14.58 9.27 -5.92
N VAL A 131 15.63 8.51 -6.28
CA VAL A 131 15.70 7.65 -7.45
C VAL A 131 16.04 6.26 -6.95
N ILE A 132 15.06 5.37 -6.97
CA ILE A 132 15.08 4.09 -6.26
C ILE A 132 14.93 2.94 -7.26
N PRO A 133 15.88 1.99 -7.34
CA PRO A 133 15.66 0.73 -8.02
C PRO A 133 14.49 -0.01 -7.36
N TRP A 134 13.47 -0.39 -8.14
CA TRP A 134 12.23 -0.94 -7.62
C TRP A 134 11.62 -1.93 -8.60
N TYR A 135 11.63 -3.23 -8.27
CA TYR A 135 11.11 -4.31 -9.13
C TYR A 135 11.68 -4.32 -10.56
N GLY A 136 12.99 -4.12 -10.73
CA GLY A 136 13.62 -4.05 -12.06
C GLY A 136 13.18 -2.84 -12.88
N ARG A 137 12.70 -1.79 -12.20
CA ARG A 137 12.33 -0.46 -12.72
C ARG A 137 13.00 0.60 -11.85
N THR A 138 12.83 1.86 -12.21
CA THR A 138 13.27 2.98 -11.38
C THR A 138 12.07 3.78 -10.91
N LEU A 139 11.91 3.92 -9.60
CA LEU A 139 10.92 4.76 -8.96
C LEU A 139 11.52 6.13 -8.65
N VAL A 140 10.89 7.21 -9.11
CA VAL A 140 11.38 8.59 -8.95
C VAL A 140 10.34 9.42 -8.23
N GLY A 141 10.70 10.06 -7.12
CA GLY A 141 9.80 10.95 -6.41
C GLY A 141 10.37 11.53 -5.11
N THR A 142 9.71 12.45 -4.42
CA THR A 142 8.28 12.76 -4.55
C THR A 142 8.03 14.25 -4.68
N THR A 143 6.88 14.62 -5.25
CA THR A 143 6.32 15.97 -5.12
C THR A 143 5.71 16.21 -3.72
N ASP A 144 5.41 17.48 -3.41
CA ASP A 144 4.73 17.94 -2.18
C ASP A 144 3.91 19.17 -2.55
N THR A 145 2.63 18.97 -2.86
CA THR A 145 1.71 20.03 -3.29
C THR A 145 0.45 20.01 -2.43
N PRO A 146 -0.07 21.16 -1.98
CA PRO A 146 -1.37 21.21 -1.29
C PRO A 146 -2.48 20.56 -2.12
N TYR A 147 -3.42 19.89 -1.47
CA TYR A 147 -4.48 19.15 -2.15
C TYR A 147 -5.86 19.41 -1.55
N GLU A 148 -6.80 19.83 -2.40
CA GLU A 148 -8.19 20.15 -2.04
C GLU A 148 -9.23 19.32 -2.82
N GLY A 149 -8.78 18.43 -3.72
CA GLY A 149 -9.66 17.59 -4.54
C GLY A 149 -10.23 16.38 -3.80
N ASP A 150 -10.75 15.42 -4.57
CA ASP A 150 -11.26 14.16 -4.01
C ASP A 150 -10.13 13.35 -3.34
N LEU A 151 -10.26 13.10 -2.04
CA LEU A 151 -9.30 12.33 -1.25
C LEU A 151 -9.17 10.87 -1.71
N ALA A 152 -10.21 10.32 -2.35
CA ALA A 152 -10.21 8.95 -2.86
C ALA A 152 -9.50 8.81 -4.22
N ALA A 153 -9.31 9.91 -4.94
CA ALA A 153 -8.77 9.87 -6.30
C ALA A 153 -7.70 10.96 -6.56
N PRO A 154 -6.62 11.05 -5.75
CA PRO A 154 -5.50 11.90 -6.12
C PRO A 154 -4.91 11.44 -7.46
N ARG A 155 -4.51 12.41 -8.29
CA ARG A 155 -3.93 12.18 -9.63
C ARG A 155 -2.64 12.97 -9.81
N CYS A 156 -1.72 12.39 -10.57
CA CYS A 156 -0.56 13.09 -11.11
C CYS A 156 -1.04 14.19 -12.08
N THR A 157 -0.48 15.38 -12.00
CA THR A 157 -0.71 16.46 -12.97
C THR A 157 0.48 16.60 -13.92
N ALA A 158 0.29 17.35 -15.01
CA ALA A 158 1.39 17.68 -15.91
C ALA A 158 2.55 18.38 -15.16
N ASP A 159 2.23 19.27 -14.22
CA ASP A 159 3.23 19.96 -13.39
C ASP A 159 4.03 18.98 -12.50
N ASP A 160 3.38 17.97 -11.91
CA ASP A 160 4.10 16.95 -11.12
C ASP A 160 5.09 16.17 -11.99
N LEU A 161 4.65 15.79 -13.19
CA LEU A 161 5.46 15.07 -14.18
C LEU A 161 6.66 15.92 -14.62
N GLU A 162 6.42 17.16 -15.00
CA GLU A 162 7.47 18.09 -15.43
C GLU A 162 8.48 18.37 -14.30
N TYR A 163 8.01 18.56 -13.07
CA TYR A 163 8.88 18.78 -11.91
C TYR A 163 9.84 17.60 -11.70
N LEU A 164 9.34 16.37 -11.73
CA LEU A 164 10.16 15.18 -11.49
C LEU A 164 11.12 14.88 -12.65
N LEU A 165 10.68 15.05 -13.90
CA LEU A 165 11.57 14.91 -15.06
C LEU A 165 12.65 15.99 -15.06
N GLY A 166 12.31 17.24 -14.75
CA GLY A 166 13.28 18.33 -14.61
C GLY A 166 14.33 18.05 -13.53
N ALA A 167 13.93 17.47 -12.39
CA ALA A 167 14.87 17.04 -11.35
C ALA A 167 15.85 15.96 -11.86
N LEU A 168 15.37 15.00 -12.67
CA LEU A 168 16.23 13.99 -13.28
C LEU A 168 17.20 14.59 -14.29
N HIS A 169 16.76 15.48 -15.18
CA HIS A 169 17.64 16.13 -16.15
C HIS A 169 18.70 17.00 -15.46
N TYR A 170 18.35 17.66 -14.36
CA TYR A 170 19.30 18.41 -13.55
C TYR A 170 20.35 17.50 -12.90
N ALA A 171 19.92 16.42 -12.24
CA ALA A 171 20.81 15.49 -11.55
C ALA A 171 21.66 14.64 -12.51
N PHE A 172 21.10 14.29 -13.67
CA PHE A 172 21.70 13.41 -14.67
C PHE A 172 21.64 14.05 -16.08
N PRO A 173 22.44 15.08 -16.38
CA PRO A 173 22.35 15.82 -17.65
C PRO A 173 22.61 14.99 -18.91
N THR A 174 23.21 13.81 -18.78
CA THR A 174 23.51 12.90 -19.89
C THR A 174 22.41 11.87 -20.14
N VAL A 175 21.41 11.80 -19.26
CA VAL A 175 20.29 10.87 -19.38
C VAL A 175 19.16 11.56 -20.13
N SER A 176 18.76 10.96 -21.25
CA SER A 176 17.51 11.32 -21.94
C SER A 176 16.37 10.48 -21.39
N VAL A 177 15.49 11.12 -20.63
CA VAL A 177 14.18 10.58 -20.23
C VAL A 177 13.13 11.58 -20.65
N GLU A 178 12.17 11.15 -21.44
CA GLU A 178 11.06 11.96 -21.89
C GLU A 178 9.76 11.56 -21.17
N PRO A 179 8.72 12.41 -21.20
CA PRO A 179 7.38 12.03 -20.76
C PRO A 179 6.90 10.71 -21.38
N ALA A 180 7.34 10.40 -22.61
CA ALA A 180 7.08 9.17 -23.37
C ALA A 180 7.72 7.90 -22.75
N ASP A 181 8.73 8.03 -21.90
CA ASP A 181 9.40 6.90 -21.26
C ASP A 181 8.75 6.49 -19.92
N VAL A 182 7.88 7.32 -19.36
CA VAL A 182 7.21 7.00 -18.09
C VAL A 182 6.23 5.85 -18.29
N LEU A 183 6.47 4.75 -17.57
CA LEU A 183 5.62 3.55 -17.61
C LEU A 183 4.32 3.77 -16.85
N SER A 184 4.40 4.39 -15.67
CA SER A 184 3.23 4.66 -14.84
C SER A 184 3.54 5.77 -13.84
N VAL A 185 2.50 6.24 -13.16
CA VAL A 185 2.58 7.19 -12.06
C VAL A 185 1.84 6.66 -10.85
N GLN A 186 2.18 7.16 -9.67
CA GLN A 186 1.38 6.97 -8.47
C GLN A 186 1.25 8.28 -7.72
N ALA A 187 0.06 8.53 -7.17
CA ALA A 187 -0.22 9.70 -6.35
C ALA A 187 -0.81 9.26 -5.01
N GLY A 188 -0.30 9.83 -3.92
CA GLY A 188 -0.78 9.59 -2.56
C GLY A 188 -0.93 10.89 -1.80
N LEU A 189 -1.73 10.85 -0.74
CA LEU A 189 -2.00 12.00 0.12
C LEU A 189 -1.43 11.77 1.53
N ARG A 190 -0.74 12.79 2.05
CA ARG A 190 -0.18 12.81 3.40
C ARG A 190 -1.20 13.47 4.36
N PRO A 191 -1.62 12.82 5.46
CA PRO A 191 -2.57 13.37 6.41
C PRO A 191 -1.90 14.35 7.39
N LEU A 192 -1.48 15.52 6.89
CA LEU A 192 -0.76 16.50 7.71
C LEU A 192 -1.70 17.21 8.68
N ILE A 193 -1.33 17.22 9.97
CA ILE A 193 -2.11 17.89 11.02
C ILE A 193 -1.88 19.39 10.90
N ASP A 194 -2.97 20.15 10.77
CA ASP A 194 -2.91 21.60 10.65
C ASP A 194 -2.62 22.24 12.02
N THR A 195 -1.40 22.75 12.18
CA THR A 195 -0.94 23.50 13.36
C THR A 195 -0.98 25.01 13.14
N GLY A 196 -1.52 25.49 12.01
CA GLY A 196 -1.56 26.90 11.62
C GLY A 196 -0.39 27.37 10.75
N ALA A 197 0.51 26.48 10.32
CA ALA A 197 1.63 26.84 9.45
C ALA A 197 1.19 27.18 8.00
N ARG A 198 1.95 28.02 7.30
CA ARG A 198 1.65 28.44 5.92
C ARG A 198 2.03 27.37 4.88
N GLU A 199 3.18 26.71 5.06
CA GLU A 199 3.69 25.67 4.15
C GLU A 199 3.40 24.26 4.67
N THR A 200 3.07 23.32 3.78
CA THR A 200 2.77 21.91 4.12
C THR A 200 3.99 21.16 4.66
N THR A 201 5.19 21.51 4.20
CA THR A 201 6.48 20.94 4.65
C THR A 201 6.73 21.17 6.14
N ALA A 202 6.21 22.27 6.70
CA ALA A 202 6.33 22.66 8.10
C ALA A 202 5.21 22.11 9.00
N LEU A 203 4.19 21.44 8.43
CA LEU A 203 3.11 20.84 9.22
C LEU A 203 3.58 19.55 9.92
N SER A 204 3.02 19.30 11.11
CA SER A 204 3.41 18.15 11.91
C SER A 204 3.04 16.83 11.23
N ARG A 205 4.02 15.92 11.22
CA ARG A 205 3.90 14.52 10.79
C ARG A 205 3.83 13.55 11.98
N GLU A 206 3.81 14.08 13.20
CA GLU A 206 3.74 13.29 14.42
C GLU A 206 2.38 12.60 14.55
N ASP A 207 2.38 11.43 15.18
CA ASP A 207 1.17 10.67 15.44
C ASP A 207 0.36 11.29 16.59
N ARG A 208 -0.94 11.50 16.36
CA ARG A 208 -1.89 11.89 17.38
C ARG A 208 -2.83 10.72 17.66
N VAL A 209 -2.59 10.03 18.78
CA VAL A 209 -3.46 8.97 19.29
C VAL A 209 -4.25 9.50 20.49
N VAL A 210 -5.58 9.52 20.39
CA VAL A 210 -6.46 10.09 21.42
C VAL A 210 -7.55 9.10 21.79
N ALA A 211 -7.79 8.90 23.08
CA ALA A 211 -8.96 8.16 23.55
C ALA A 211 -10.03 9.13 24.07
N SER A 212 -11.27 8.86 23.71
CA SER A 212 -12.46 9.53 24.23
C SER A 212 -13.06 8.75 25.41
N PRO A 213 -13.67 9.43 26.40
CA PRO A 213 -14.46 8.77 27.45
C PRO A 213 -15.60 7.88 26.91
N THR A 214 -16.05 8.09 25.67
CA THR A 214 -17.09 7.26 25.03
C THR A 214 -16.59 5.84 24.71
N GLY A 215 -15.28 5.58 24.72
CA GLY A 215 -14.68 4.32 24.27
C GLY A 215 -14.23 4.32 22.81
N ILE A 216 -14.30 5.46 22.12
CA ILE A 216 -13.63 5.68 20.83
C ILE A 216 -12.15 5.97 21.04
N VAL A 217 -11.28 5.35 20.24
CA VAL A 217 -9.85 5.68 20.14
C VAL A 217 -9.58 6.15 18.72
N ALA A 218 -9.01 7.33 18.54
CA ALA A 218 -8.82 7.93 17.22
C ALA A 218 -7.35 8.22 16.93
N VAL A 219 -6.94 8.00 15.69
CA VAL A 219 -5.56 8.13 15.21
C VAL A 219 -5.51 9.10 14.04
N ALA A 220 -4.57 10.04 14.08
CA ALA A 220 -4.26 10.94 12.98
C ALA A 220 -2.76 11.11 12.80
N GLY A 221 -2.33 11.47 11.58
CA GLY A 221 -0.91 11.61 11.25
C GLY A 221 -0.20 10.26 11.18
N GLY A 222 1.10 10.28 11.50
CA GLY A 222 1.92 9.07 11.51
C GLY A 222 2.76 8.82 10.27
N LYS A 223 3.72 7.92 10.43
CA LYS A 223 4.57 7.40 9.35
C LYS A 223 4.45 5.88 9.29
N LEU A 224 4.60 5.32 8.10
CA LEU A 224 4.64 3.87 7.91
C LEU A 224 5.70 3.22 8.80
N THR A 225 6.86 3.84 8.98
CA THR A 225 7.98 3.31 9.79
C THR A 225 7.63 3.15 11.28
N ALA A 226 6.70 3.96 11.80
CA ALA A 226 6.30 3.95 13.21
C ALA A 226 4.98 3.21 13.47
N TYR A 227 4.41 2.53 12.46
CA TYR A 227 3.06 1.96 12.53
C TYR A 227 2.87 1.00 13.71
N ARG A 228 3.87 0.16 14.01
CA ARG A 228 3.82 -0.85 15.09
C ARG A 228 3.72 -0.20 16.46
N GLU A 229 4.56 0.79 16.74
CA GLU A 229 4.56 1.52 18.01
C GLU A 229 3.24 2.26 18.21
N MET A 230 2.72 2.84 17.14
CA MET A 230 1.42 3.50 17.17
C MET A 230 0.28 2.51 17.44
N ALA A 231 0.30 1.34 16.79
CA ALA A 231 -0.67 0.28 17.01
C ALA A 231 -0.60 -0.27 18.45
N GLU A 232 0.59 -0.35 19.03
CA GLU A 232 0.80 -0.72 20.45
C GLU A 232 0.16 0.30 21.40
N LYS A 233 0.40 1.61 21.20
CA LYS A 233 -0.27 2.68 21.95
C LYS A 233 -1.80 2.61 21.86
N VAL A 234 -2.32 2.36 20.65
CA VAL A 234 -3.77 2.17 20.41
C VAL A 234 -4.29 0.94 21.16
N GLY A 235 -3.56 -0.18 21.07
CA GLY A 235 -3.87 -1.42 21.78
C GLY A 235 -3.95 -1.23 23.29
N ASP A 236 -3.03 -0.47 23.88
CA ASP A 236 -3.04 -0.16 25.32
C ASP A 236 -4.27 0.66 25.72
N LEU A 237 -4.68 1.64 24.90
CA LEU A 237 -5.87 2.46 25.15
C LEU A 237 -7.15 1.63 25.06
N VAL A 238 -7.25 0.78 24.04
CA VAL A 238 -8.37 -0.18 23.91
C VAL A 238 -8.38 -1.16 25.07
N GLY A 239 -7.20 -1.67 25.47
CA GLY A 239 -7.02 -2.57 26.61
C GLY A 239 -7.54 -1.97 27.91
N ARG A 240 -7.21 -0.70 28.19
CA ARG A 240 -7.75 0.02 29.36
C ARG A 240 -9.28 0.13 29.33
N ARG A 241 -9.87 0.42 28.16
CA ARG A 241 -11.33 0.46 28.01
C ARG A 241 -11.97 -0.91 28.27
N LEU A 242 -11.38 -1.98 27.74
CA LEU A 242 -11.87 -3.34 27.94
C LEU A 242 -11.74 -3.78 29.41
N ALA A 243 -10.64 -3.43 30.08
CA ALA A 243 -10.44 -3.70 31.50
C ALA A 243 -11.50 -3.01 32.38
N ALA A 244 -11.87 -1.77 32.07
CA ALA A 244 -12.96 -1.07 32.74
C ALA A 244 -14.34 -1.75 32.56
N LEU A 245 -14.48 -2.61 31.54
CA LEU A 245 -15.65 -3.44 31.30
C LEU A 245 -15.49 -4.88 31.83
N GLY A 246 -14.49 -5.11 32.68
CA GLY A 246 -14.23 -6.42 33.31
C GLY A 246 -13.53 -7.44 32.40
N ARG A 247 -12.91 -7.00 31.29
CA ARG A 247 -12.21 -7.89 30.35
C ARG A 247 -10.70 -7.69 30.44
N ALA A 248 -9.98 -8.71 30.89
CA ALA A 248 -8.53 -8.70 30.92
C ALA A 248 -7.96 -8.72 29.48
N VAL A 249 -6.96 -7.88 29.23
CA VAL A 249 -6.22 -7.83 27.96
C VAL A 249 -4.73 -7.97 28.27
N PRO A 250 -4.04 -8.98 27.70
CA PRO A 250 -2.61 -9.15 27.93
C PRO A 250 -1.80 -8.03 27.26
N PRO A 251 -0.56 -7.78 27.71
CA PRO A 251 0.35 -6.86 27.04
C PRO A 251 0.58 -7.23 25.57
N SER A 252 0.83 -6.22 24.74
CA SER A 252 1.09 -6.40 23.31
C SER A 252 2.36 -7.23 23.06
N PRO A 253 2.29 -8.35 22.30
CA PRO A 253 3.45 -9.12 21.91
C PRO A 253 4.11 -8.62 20.60
N THR A 254 3.62 -7.53 20.01
CA THR A 254 3.91 -7.17 18.60
C THR A 254 5.38 -6.84 18.32
N ARG A 255 6.18 -6.49 19.33
CA ARG A 255 7.61 -6.18 19.17
C ARG A 255 8.44 -7.40 18.72
N THR A 256 8.04 -8.60 19.14
CA THR A 256 8.77 -9.86 18.84
C THR A 256 7.93 -10.82 17.99
N LEU A 257 6.72 -10.41 17.61
CA LEU A 257 5.81 -11.19 16.80
C LEU A 257 6.29 -11.15 15.33
N PRO A 258 6.67 -12.30 14.74
CA PRO A 258 7.04 -12.33 13.34
C PRO A 258 5.81 -12.10 12.45
N LEU A 259 6.02 -11.50 11.27
CA LEU A 259 5.00 -11.29 10.25
C LEU A 259 5.30 -12.17 9.03
N GLY A 260 4.36 -12.98 8.58
CA GLY A 260 4.50 -13.79 7.36
C GLY A 260 5.43 -14.99 7.55
N GLY A 261 5.44 -15.57 8.75
CA GLY A 261 6.34 -16.67 9.13
C GLY A 261 7.60 -16.21 9.86
N ARG A 262 8.40 -17.17 10.35
CA ARG A 262 9.57 -16.89 11.19
C ARG A 262 10.74 -16.37 10.34
N TRP A 263 11.13 -15.12 10.54
CA TRP A 263 12.43 -14.64 10.05
C TRP A 263 13.57 -15.39 10.74
N ALA A 264 14.37 -16.12 9.97
CA ALA A 264 15.53 -16.89 10.45
C ALA A 264 16.86 -16.41 9.85
N GLY A 265 16.88 -15.21 9.27
CA GLY A 265 18.07 -14.60 8.67
C GLY A 265 18.24 -14.87 7.17
N PRO A 266 19.24 -14.23 6.53
CA PRO A 266 19.47 -14.32 5.08
C PRO A 266 19.69 -15.75 4.57
N ASP A 267 20.38 -16.59 5.35
CA ASP A 267 20.64 -18.00 4.97
C ASP A 267 19.36 -18.82 4.84
N ALA A 268 18.36 -18.55 5.69
CA ALA A 268 17.07 -19.22 5.61
C ALA A 268 16.31 -18.82 4.34
N VAL A 269 16.39 -17.54 3.95
CA VAL A 269 15.83 -17.05 2.68
C VAL A 269 16.50 -17.74 1.49
N ALA A 270 17.84 -17.80 1.49
CA ALA A 270 18.59 -18.44 0.42
C ALA A 270 18.24 -19.93 0.29
N ARG A 271 18.14 -20.65 1.42
CA ARG A 271 17.72 -22.06 1.43
C ARG A 271 16.31 -22.23 0.87
N LEU A 272 15.35 -21.40 1.32
CA LEU A 272 13.98 -21.45 0.81
C LEU A 272 13.92 -21.21 -0.70
N VAL A 273 14.71 -20.28 -1.23
CA VAL A 273 14.83 -20.07 -2.69
C VAL A 273 15.34 -21.32 -3.38
N LEU A 274 16.43 -21.93 -2.87
CA LEU A 274 17.03 -23.12 -3.47
C LEU A 274 16.07 -24.31 -3.44
N ASP A 275 15.35 -24.51 -2.33
CA ASP A 275 14.32 -25.55 -2.20
C ASP A 275 13.26 -25.40 -3.30
N LEU A 276 12.70 -24.19 -3.45
CA LEU A 276 11.66 -23.93 -4.45
C LEU A 276 12.20 -23.96 -5.89
N ALA A 277 13.45 -23.56 -6.11
CA ALA A 277 14.11 -23.63 -7.42
C ALA A 277 14.33 -25.08 -7.91
N GLY A 278 14.19 -26.08 -7.04
CA GLY A 278 14.17 -27.49 -7.44
C GLY A 278 12.92 -27.90 -8.24
N THR A 279 11.85 -27.11 -8.18
CA THR A 279 10.55 -27.40 -8.85
C THR A 279 10.03 -26.24 -9.68
N LEU A 280 10.46 -25.01 -9.41
CA LEU A 280 10.06 -23.80 -10.10
C LEU A 280 11.24 -23.17 -10.86
N PRO A 281 11.01 -22.40 -11.93
CA PRO A 281 12.05 -21.59 -12.54
C PRO A 281 12.75 -20.71 -11.48
N PRO A 282 14.10 -20.60 -11.47
CA PRO A 282 14.83 -19.87 -10.41
C PRO A 282 14.38 -18.42 -10.22
N SER A 283 14.01 -17.72 -11.29
CA SER A 283 13.50 -16.35 -11.22
C SER A 283 12.13 -16.25 -10.53
N VAL A 284 11.26 -17.24 -10.74
CA VAL A 284 9.95 -17.33 -10.07
C VAL A 284 10.15 -17.69 -8.60
N ALA A 285 10.99 -18.69 -8.29
CA ALA A 285 11.32 -19.05 -6.91
C ALA A 285 11.87 -17.84 -6.13
N TRP A 286 12.85 -17.13 -6.70
CA TRP A 286 13.39 -15.92 -6.10
C TRP A 286 12.33 -14.84 -5.86
N HIS A 287 11.50 -14.56 -6.87
CA HIS A 287 10.41 -13.59 -6.79
C HIS A 287 9.40 -13.93 -5.70
N LEU A 288 8.89 -15.17 -5.68
CA LEU A 288 7.89 -15.59 -4.71
C LEU A 288 8.43 -15.51 -3.28
N VAL A 289 9.65 -15.99 -3.03
CA VAL A 289 10.25 -15.90 -1.68
C VAL A 289 10.48 -14.46 -1.26
N ARG A 290 11.01 -13.61 -2.15
CA ARG A 290 11.23 -12.18 -1.88
C ARG A 290 9.94 -11.42 -1.55
N ARG A 291 8.80 -11.84 -2.11
CA ARG A 291 7.51 -11.15 -1.99
C ARG A 291 6.64 -11.72 -0.86
N TYR A 292 6.63 -13.04 -0.69
CA TYR A 292 5.71 -13.75 0.19
C TYR A 292 6.40 -14.44 1.39
N GLY A 293 7.74 -14.46 1.44
CA GLY A 293 8.47 -15.17 2.50
C GLY A 293 8.12 -16.66 2.52
N GLU A 294 7.88 -17.22 3.71
CA GLU A 294 7.48 -18.63 3.88
C GLU A 294 6.17 -18.99 3.15
N THR A 295 5.28 -18.01 2.94
CA THR A 295 4.04 -18.21 2.19
C THR A 295 4.29 -18.61 0.74
N ALA A 296 5.49 -18.37 0.21
CA ALA A 296 5.89 -18.85 -1.12
C ALA A 296 5.74 -20.38 -1.28
N ARG A 297 5.85 -21.16 -0.19
CA ARG A 297 5.61 -22.62 -0.21
C ARG A 297 4.17 -22.94 -0.62
N LEU A 298 3.19 -22.22 -0.08
CA LEU A 298 1.79 -22.39 -0.44
C LEU A 298 1.52 -22.00 -1.90
N LEU A 299 2.21 -20.98 -2.43
CA LEU A 299 2.12 -20.66 -3.85
C LEU A 299 2.76 -21.75 -4.72
N ALA A 300 3.87 -22.35 -4.29
CA ALA A 300 4.46 -23.49 -4.97
C ALA A 300 3.53 -24.71 -4.96
N ASP A 301 2.84 -24.97 -3.85
CA ASP A 301 1.84 -26.05 -3.75
C ASP A 301 0.66 -25.81 -4.70
N LEU A 302 0.19 -24.56 -4.84
CA LEU A 302 -0.82 -24.18 -5.84
C LEU A 302 -0.34 -24.49 -7.27
N ILE A 303 0.94 -24.20 -7.58
CA ILE A 303 1.53 -24.50 -8.90
C ILE A 303 1.67 -26.01 -9.11
N ALA A 304 2.06 -26.76 -8.08
CA ALA A 304 2.17 -28.22 -8.17
C ALA A 304 0.81 -28.88 -8.43
N ALA A 305 -0.24 -28.39 -7.78
CA ALA A 305 -1.61 -28.85 -7.99
C ALA A 305 -2.15 -28.45 -9.39
N GLU A 306 -1.74 -27.28 -9.88
CA GLU A 306 -2.20 -26.74 -11.16
C GLU A 306 -1.05 -26.07 -11.94
N PRO A 307 -0.29 -26.84 -12.76
CA PRO A 307 0.95 -26.36 -13.38
C PRO A 307 0.81 -25.09 -14.24
N ARG A 308 -0.36 -24.87 -14.86
CA ARG A 308 -0.65 -23.64 -15.62
C ARG A 308 -0.53 -22.36 -14.77
N LEU A 309 -0.70 -22.46 -13.46
CA LEU A 309 -0.55 -21.32 -12.54
C LEU A 309 0.91 -20.91 -12.36
N GLY A 310 1.87 -21.75 -12.75
CA GLY A 310 3.30 -21.42 -12.78
C GLY A 310 3.73 -20.67 -14.05
N GLU A 311 2.85 -20.54 -15.05
CA GLU A 311 3.15 -19.79 -16.26
C GLU A 311 3.24 -18.28 -15.96
N PRO A 312 4.25 -17.58 -16.50
CA PRO A 312 4.34 -16.13 -16.39
C PRO A 312 3.07 -15.43 -16.91
N LEU A 313 2.55 -14.50 -16.12
CA LEU A 313 1.47 -13.60 -16.53
C LEU A 313 1.92 -12.66 -17.64
N VAL A 314 3.20 -12.26 -17.61
CA VAL A 314 3.84 -11.41 -18.61
C VAL A 314 5.11 -12.09 -19.06
N PRO A 315 5.32 -12.29 -20.38
CA PRO A 315 6.57 -12.83 -20.89
C PRO A 315 7.79 -12.08 -20.36
N GLY A 316 8.77 -12.81 -19.83
CA GLY A 316 10.02 -12.25 -19.30
C GLY A 316 9.95 -11.68 -17.89
N LEU A 317 8.78 -11.69 -17.22
CA LEU A 317 8.65 -11.28 -15.81
C LEU A 317 8.27 -12.48 -14.92
N PRO A 318 8.72 -12.52 -13.65
CA PRO A 318 8.53 -13.67 -12.78
C PRO A 318 7.15 -13.76 -12.11
N TRP A 319 6.19 -12.91 -12.48
CA TRP A 319 4.83 -12.96 -11.91
C TRP A 319 4.02 -14.07 -12.54
N VAL A 320 3.34 -14.86 -11.72
CA VAL A 320 2.67 -16.09 -12.16
C VAL A 320 1.20 -16.15 -11.74
N GLY A 321 0.43 -17.00 -12.40
CA GLY A 321 -1.01 -17.17 -12.13
C GLY A 321 -1.34 -17.52 -10.69
N ALA A 322 -0.46 -18.25 -10.00
CA ALA A 322 -0.64 -18.63 -8.60
C ALA A 322 -0.78 -17.42 -7.67
N GLU A 323 -0.15 -16.28 -7.98
CA GLU A 323 -0.30 -15.05 -7.19
C GLU A 323 -1.70 -14.47 -7.27
N VAL A 324 -2.38 -14.63 -8.41
CA VAL A 324 -3.77 -14.15 -8.61
C VAL A 324 -4.73 -15.01 -7.79
N VAL A 325 -4.55 -16.32 -7.85
CA VAL A 325 -5.36 -17.29 -7.09
C VAL A 325 -5.15 -17.12 -5.59
N TYR A 326 -3.90 -16.95 -5.16
CA TYR A 326 -3.56 -16.66 -3.76
C TYR A 326 -4.19 -15.32 -3.32
N ALA A 327 -4.04 -14.26 -4.11
CA ALA A 327 -4.62 -12.95 -3.83
C ALA A 327 -6.14 -13.02 -3.64
N ALA A 328 -6.84 -13.81 -4.47
CA ALA A 328 -8.25 -14.07 -4.28
C ALA A 328 -8.47 -14.79 -2.95
N ARG A 329 -8.03 -16.05 -2.84
CA ARG A 329 -8.40 -16.97 -1.77
C ARG A 329 -7.93 -16.56 -0.37
N HIS A 330 -6.81 -15.84 -0.28
CA HIS A 330 -6.16 -15.55 1.00
C HIS A 330 -5.96 -14.05 1.28
N GLU A 331 -6.06 -13.18 0.26
CA GLU A 331 -5.80 -11.73 0.43
C GLU A 331 -7.00 -10.84 0.07
N GLN A 332 -8.20 -11.43 0.01
CA GLN A 332 -9.47 -10.75 -0.22
C GLN A 332 -9.42 -9.85 -1.47
N ALA A 333 -8.80 -10.30 -2.56
CA ALA A 333 -8.82 -9.57 -3.82
C ALA A 333 -10.20 -9.68 -4.47
N MET A 334 -10.95 -8.57 -4.48
CA MET A 334 -12.31 -8.51 -5.01
C MET A 334 -12.36 -7.89 -6.41
N THR A 335 -11.31 -7.17 -6.81
CA THR A 335 -11.24 -6.45 -8.09
C THR A 335 -9.96 -6.77 -8.86
N VAL A 336 -9.94 -6.49 -10.15
CA VAL A 336 -8.69 -6.59 -10.94
C VAL A 336 -7.63 -5.61 -10.41
N ALA A 337 -8.03 -4.40 -10.00
CA ALA A 337 -7.12 -3.42 -9.41
C ALA A 337 -6.53 -3.88 -8.07
N ASP A 338 -7.29 -4.65 -7.28
CA ASP A 338 -6.75 -5.29 -6.08
C ASP A 338 -5.50 -6.10 -6.43
N VAL A 339 -5.60 -6.95 -7.44
CA VAL A 339 -4.50 -7.82 -7.88
C VAL A 339 -3.39 -6.98 -8.50
N LEU A 340 -3.69 -6.23 -9.57
CA LEU A 340 -2.68 -5.59 -10.41
C LEU A 340 -1.98 -4.41 -9.73
N ALA A 341 -2.68 -3.60 -8.93
CA ALA A 341 -2.07 -2.41 -8.31
C ALA A 341 -1.47 -2.69 -6.93
N ARG A 342 -2.08 -3.59 -6.14
CA ARG A 342 -1.69 -3.82 -4.74
C ARG A 342 -0.94 -5.13 -4.53
N ARG A 343 -1.44 -6.26 -5.08
CA ARG A 343 -0.84 -7.57 -4.79
C ARG A 343 0.35 -7.88 -5.67
N THR A 344 0.32 -7.54 -6.95
CA THR A 344 1.43 -7.83 -7.89
C THR A 344 2.24 -6.59 -8.24
N ARG A 345 1.66 -5.39 -8.16
CA ARG A 345 2.22 -4.11 -8.65
C ARG A 345 2.36 -4.00 -10.16
N LEU A 346 1.86 -4.96 -10.94
CA LEU A 346 1.94 -4.94 -12.40
C LEU A 346 1.29 -3.71 -13.04
N ALA A 347 0.29 -3.09 -12.38
CA ALA A 347 -0.28 -1.81 -12.83
C ALA A 347 0.75 -0.68 -12.87
N LEU A 348 1.79 -0.76 -12.04
CA LEU A 348 2.87 0.23 -11.97
C LEU A 348 4.07 -0.14 -12.84
N LEU A 349 4.26 -1.44 -13.14
CA LEU A 349 5.47 -1.95 -13.79
C LEU A 349 5.34 -2.12 -15.31
N LEU A 350 4.11 -2.04 -15.84
CA LEU A 350 3.78 -2.26 -17.25
C LEU A 350 3.39 -0.95 -17.97
N PRO A 351 3.78 -0.77 -19.24
CA PRO A 351 3.47 0.45 -20.01
C PRO A 351 1.98 0.72 -20.23
N ASP A 352 1.16 -0.32 -20.26
CA ASP A 352 -0.29 -0.26 -20.43
C ASP A 352 -1.04 -0.29 -19.09
N GLN A 353 -0.31 -0.16 -17.98
CA GLN A 353 -0.79 -0.32 -16.61
C GLN A 353 -1.50 -1.67 -16.40
N GLY A 354 -1.12 -2.72 -17.14
CA GLY A 354 -1.66 -4.07 -16.98
C GLY A 354 -3.07 -4.27 -17.55
N ARG A 355 -3.57 -3.35 -18.40
CA ARG A 355 -4.86 -3.49 -19.09
C ARG A 355 -4.95 -4.79 -19.90
N CYS A 356 -3.87 -5.17 -20.58
CA CYS A 356 -3.80 -6.44 -21.33
C CYS A 356 -4.00 -7.68 -20.44
N LEU A 357 -3.71 -7.59 -19.14
CA LEU A 357 -3.87 -8.68 -18.19
C LEU A 357 -5.27 -8.70 -17.56
N ALA A 358 -6.05 -7.62 -17.66
CA ALA A 358 -7.32 -7.49 -16.99
C ALA A 358 -8.29 -8.64 -17.29
N PRO A 359 -8.46 -9.11 -18.55
CA PRO A 359 -9.32 -10.26 -18.83
C PRO A 359 -8.84 -11.55 -18.17
N LYS A 360 -7.53 -11.84 -18.22
CA LYS A 360 -6.94 -13.05 -17.62
C LYS A 360 -7.06 -13.05 -16.09
N VAL A 361 -6.79 -11.91 -15.46
CA VAL A 361 -6.91 -11.72 -14.01
C VAL A 361 -8.38 -11.81 -13.58
N ALA A 362 -9.29 -11.17 -14.31
CA ALA A 362 -10.71 -11.21 -14.02
C ALA A 362 -11.30 -12.63 -14.12
N ALA A 363 -10.88 -13.40 -15.12
CA ALA A 363 -11.27 -14.80 -15.27
C ALA A 363 -10.80 -15.64 -14.07
N ALA A 364 -9.54 -15.49 -13.65
CA ALA A 364 -9.01 -16.19 -12.49
C ALA A 364 -9.69 -15.79 -11.17
N LEU A 365 -10.04 -14.50 -11.00
CA LEU A 365 -10.84 -14.03 -9.86
C LEU A 365 -12.24 -14.64 -9.87
N ALA A 366 -12.93 -14.63 -11.02
CA ALA A 366 -14.26 -15.19 -11.14
C ALA A 366 -14.26 -16.70 -10.83
N GLU A 367 -13.29 -17.44 -11.37
CA GLU A 367 -13.09 -18.86 -11.11
C GLU A 367 -12.84 -19.13 -9.61
N ALA A 368 -11.92 -18.37 -8.98
CA ALA A 368 -11.61 -18.52 -7.56
C ALA A 368 -12.82 -18.25 -6.64
N TRP A 369 -13.73 -17.39 -7.08
CA TRP A 369 -14.96 -17.05 -6.36
C TRP A 369 -16.19 -17.87 -6.76
N GLY A 370 -16.06 -18.81 -7.69
CA GLY A 370 -17.20 -19.57 -8.22
C GLY A 370 -18.26 -18.68 -8.88
N LEU A 371 -17.83 -17.55 -9.44
CA LEU A 371 -18.70 -16.60 -10.14
C LEU A 371 -18.90 -17.02 -11.61
N PRO A 372 -20.05 -16.67 -12.21
CA PRO A 372 -20.31 -16.98 -13.61
C PRO A 372 -19.40 -16.18 -14.55
N ALA A 373 -19.19 -16.68 -15.78
CA ALA A 373 -18.23 -16.12 -16.73
C ALA A 373 -18.50 -14.64 -17.06
N GLU A 374 -19.76 -14.19 -17.04
CA GLU A 374 -20.13 -12.80 -17.28
C GLU A 374 -19.60 -11.86 -16.17
N ALA A 375 -19.33 -12.38 -14.96
CA ALA A 375 -18.71 -11.60 -13.90
C ALA A 375 -17.26 -11.21 -14.25
N ALA A 376 -16.51 -12.08 -14.94
CA ALA A 376 -15.16 -11.78 -15.38
C ALA A 376 -15.13 -10.59 -16.35
N ALA A 377 -16.07 -10.54 -17.31
CA ALA A 377 -16.16 -9.41 -18.24
C ALA A 377 -16.41 -8.08 -17.52
N ARG A 378 -17.29 -8.07 -16.51
CA ARG A 378 -17.55 -6.86 -15.70
C ARG A 378 -16.33 -6.44 -14.87
N LEU A 379 -15.65 -7.39 -14.23
CA LEU A 379 -14.43 -7.13 -13.46
C LEU A 379 -13.31 -6.56 -14.34
N ALA A 380 -13.13 -7.10 -15.56
CA ALA A 380 -12.16 -6.59 -16.52
C ALA A 380 -12.52 -5.17 -16.99
N ALA A 381 -13.78 -4.92 -17.36
CA ALA A 381 -14.23 -3.60 -17.80
C ALA A 381 -14.09 -2.52 -16.71
N ALA A 382 -14.36 -2.87 -15.45
CA ALA A 382 -14.19 -1.95 -14.32
C ALA A 382 -12.74 -1.46 -14.15
N TYR A 383 -11.77 -2.29 -14.54
CA TYR A 383 -10.36 -1.96 -14.40
C TYR A 383 -9.91 -0.77 -15.26
N GLU A 384 -10.60 -0.47 -16.37
CA GLU A 384 -10.21 0.64 -17.25
C GLU A 384 -10.19 1.97 -16.50
N GLN A 385 -11.17 2.20 -15.63
CA GLN A 385 -11.22 3.41 -14.79
C GLN A 385 -10.15 3.41 -13.70
N ASP A 386 -9.85 2.24 -13.11
CA ASP A 386 -8.80 2.11 -12.10
C ASP A 386 -7.40 2.36 -12.71
N ALA A 387 -7.17 1.88 -13.94
CA ALA A 387 -5.91 2.02 -14.64
C ALA A 387 -5.55 3.49 -14.94
N LEU A 388 -6.55 4.36 -15.08
CA LEU A 388 -6.34 5.81 -15.23
C LEU A 388 -5.63 6.44 -14.02
N ALA A 389 -5.74 5.85 -12.82
CA ALA A 389 -5.01 6.34 -11.64
C ALA A 389 -3.49 6.22 -11.79
N PHE A 390 -3.04 5.29 -12.63
CA PHE A 390 -1.61 5.00 -12.86
C PHE A 390 -1.12 5.50 -14.23
N THR A 391 -2.02 6.04 -15.04
CA THR A 391 -1.70 6.49 -16.40
C THR A 391 -1.04 7.88 -16.33
N PRO A 392 0.13 8.08 -16.95
CA PRO A 392 0.75 9.40 -17.02
C PRO A 392 -0.18 10.45 -17.67
N PRO A 393 -0.16 11.71 -17.22
CA PRO A 393 -0.92 12.79 -17.85
C PRO A 393 -0.69 12.84 -19.37
N GLY A 394 -1.76 13.03 -20.14
CA GLY A 394 -1.71 13.10 -21.61
C GLY A 394 -1.72 11.75 -22.34
N ARG A 395 -1.88 10.63 -21.63
CA ARG A 395 -2.00 9.26 -22.22
C ARG A 395 -3.31 8.52 -21.92
N ALA A 396 -4.26 9.21 -21.30
CA ALA A 396 -5.54 8.63 -20.87
C ALA A 396 -6.45 8.28 -22.05
#